data_AF-A0A355UGK0-F1
#
_entry.id   AF-A0A355UGK0-F1
#
_cell.length_a   1.000
_cell.length_b   1.000
_cell.length_c   1.000
_cell.angle_alpha   90.00
_cell.angle_beta   90.00
_cell.angle_gamma   90.00
#
_symmetry.space_group_name_H-M   'P 1'
#
loop_
_entity.id
_entity.type
_entity.pdbx_description
1 polymer ?
#
loop_
_entity_poly.entity_id
_entity_poly.type
_entity_poly.pdbx_seq_one_letter_code
_entity_poly.pdbx_strand_id
1 'polypeptide(L)'
;AIEISGRTLSKEDLFDLPEKESSSDYSSLLTLCQRRRSIREFKDKEVEKDLIEKILFAARTSPMGLPPSDVNILIFDTKEKTNQFAKDLCDYLKGIKWLFSDFSLSLMRPFLSKANYEMFKDFVQP
;
A
#
# COMPACT_ATOMS: atom_id res chain seq x y z
N ALA A 1 5.98 -28.92 24.06
CA ALA A 1 5.62 -27.74 23.25
C ALA A 1 4.22 -27.97 22.67
N ILE A 2 3.37 -26.95 22.63
CA ILE A 2 2.06 -27.03 21.98
C ILE A 2 2.27 -26.67 20.51
N GLU A 3 1.87 -27.55 19.60
CA GLU A 3 1.91 -27.32 18.16
C GLU A 3 0.50 -26.99 17.67
N ILE A 4 0.34 -25.85 17.02
CA ILE A 4 -0.94 -25.38 16.47
C ILE A 4 -0.79 -25.39 14.95
N SER A 5 -1.60 -26.21 14.28
CA SER A 5 -1.67 -26.29 12.81
C SER A 5 -3.05 -25.82 12.32
N GLY A 6 -3.09 -24.92 11.33
CA GLY A 6 -4.34 -24.39 10.75
C GLY A 6 -4.39 -22.85 10.73
N ARG A 7 -5.55 -22.27 10.38
CA ARG A 7 -5.75 -20.80 10.25
C ARG A 7 -4.68 -20.09 9.40
N THR A 8 -4.23 -20.75 8.32
CA THR A 8 -3.21 -20.22 7.38
C THR A 8 -1.92 -19.74 8.06
N LEU A 9 -1.60 -20.34 9.21
CA LEU A 9 -0.34 -20.13 9.92
C LEU A 9 0.43 -21.44 9.95
N SER A 10 1.72 -21.34 9.72
CA SER A 10 2.67 -22.44 9.73
C SER A 10 3.79 -22.16 10.74
N LYS A 11 4.52 -23.20 11.14
CA LYS A 11 5.67 -23.02 12.04
C LYS A 11 6.78 -22.21 11.37
N GLU A 12 6.85 -22.30 10.05
CA GLU A 12 7.80 -21.61 9.18
C GLU A 12 7.56 -20.09 9.12
N ASP A 13 6.39 -19.61 9.57
CA ASP A 13 6.09 -18.18 9.70
C ASP A 13 6.69 -17.56 10.97
N LEU A 14 7.18 -18.38 11.90
CA LEU A 14 7.85 -17.93 13.12
C LEU A 14 9.35 -17.75 12.86
N PHE A 15 9.91 -16.68 13.42
CA PHE A 15 11.34 -16.39 13.37
C PHE A 15 11.84 -15.90 14.73
N ASP A 16 13.11 -16.17 15.01
CA ASP A 16 13.75 -15.66 16.21
C ASP A 16 13.96 -14.15 16.06
N LEU A 17 13.58 -13.40 17.10
CA LEU A 17 13.84 -11.97 17.13
C LEU A 17 15.34 -11.73 17.24
N PRO A 18 15.88 -10.76 16.48
CA PRO A 18 17.29 -10.43 16.57
C PRO A 18 17.64 -9.87 17.96
N GLU A 19 18.90 -10.00 18.36
CA GLU A 19 19.41 -9.46 19.62
C GLU A 19 19.14 -7.96 19.73
N LYS A 20 18.83 -7.47 20.93
CA LYS A 20 18.46 -6.07 21.16
C LYS A 20 19.58 -5.10 20.75
N GLU A 21 20.82 -5.53 20.94
CA GLU A 21 22.04 -4.79 20.62
C GLU A 21 22.21 -4.56 19.11
N SER A 22 21.55 -5.38 18.28
CA SER A 22 21.53 -5.21 16.82
C SER A 22 20.50 -4.19 16.33
N SER A 23 19.64 -3.67 17.22
CA SER A 23 18.63 -2.69 16.86
C SER A 23 19.23 -1.33 16.50
N SER A 24 18.61 -0.64 15.56
CA SER A 24 18.98 0.74 15.19
C SER A 24 18.86 1.67 16.39
N ASP A 25 19.88 2.49 16.62
CA ASP A 25 19.81 3.54 17.63
C ASP A 25 18.83 4.67 17.22
N TYR A 26 18.43 5.48 18.19
CA TYR A 26 17.51 6.61 17.97
C TYR A 26 17.98 7.56 16.86
N SER A 27 19.28 7.88 16.83
CA SER A 27 19.84 8.86 15.91
C SER A 27 19.80 8.38 14.46
N SER A 28 20.09 7.09 14.24
CA SER A 28 20.05 6.43 12.95
C SER A 28 18.61 6.34 12.42
N LEU A 29 17.66 5.96 13.29
CA LEU A 29 16.23 5.93 12.95
C LEU A 29 15.68 7.33 12.63
N LEU A 30 16.00 8.33 13.46
CA LEU A 30 15.55 9.71 13.24
C LEU A 30 16.07 10.25 11.91
N THR A 31 17.35 10.00 11.62
CA THR A 31 17.98 10.42 10.36
C THR A 31 17.29 9.77 9.16
N LEU A 32 16.97 8.47 9.23
CA LEU A 32 16.23 7.78 8.18
C LEU A 32 14.86 8.45 7.93
N CYS A 33 14.12 8.73 8.99
CA CYS A 33 12.80 9.37 8.92
C CYS A 33 12.87 10.78 8.33
N GLN A 34 13.85 11.60 8.72
CA GLN A 34 14.02 12.98 8.25
C GLN A 34 14.45 13.04 6.78
N ARG A 35 15.30 12.11 6.33
CA ARG A 35 15.80 12.08 4.95
C ARG A 35 14.77 11.53 3.96
N ARG A 36 13.80 10.73 4.41
CA ARG A 36 12.76 10.17 3.54
C ARG A 36 11.89 11.29 2.97
N ARG A 37 11.89 11.43 1.64
CA ARG A 37 11.03 12.35 0.90
C ARG A 37 10.14 11.59 -0.08
N SER A 38 8.96 12.12 -0.35
CA SER A 38 8.12 11.62 -1.45
C SER A 38 8.71 12.08 -2.78
N ILE A 39 9.39 11.18 -3.47
CA ILE A 39 10.01 11.42 -4.78
C ILE A 39 8.96 11.20 -5.88
N ARG A 40 8.91 12.12 -6.86
CA ARG A 40 7.96 12.08 -7.98
C ARG A 40 8.64 11.98 -9.35
N GLU A 41 9.96 12.15 -9.39
CA GLU A 41 10.77 12.01 -10.59
C GLU A 41 11.83 10.96 -10.30
N PHE A 42 11.77 9.86 -11.04
CA PHE A 42 12.68 8.73 -10.87
C PHE A 42 13.68 8.70 -12.02
N LYS A 43 14.89 8.20 -11.73
CA LYS A 43 15.88 7.94 -12.78
C LYS A 43 15.39 6.78 -13.64
N ASP A 44 15.79 6.78 -14.91
CA ASP A 44 15.54 5.65 -15.82
C ASP A 44 16.51 4.50 -15.53
N LYS A 45 16.34 3.89 -14.35
CA LYS A 45 17.16 2.80 -13.84
C LYS A 45 16.28 1.78 -13.14
N GLU A 46 16.39 0.52 -13.56
CA GLU A 46 15.71 -0.58 -12.90
C GLU A 46 16.23 -0.82 -11.48
N VAL A 47 15.35 -1.34 -10.63
CA VAL A 47 15.68 -1.76 -9.27
C VAL A 47 16.05 -3.23 -9.30
N GLU A 48 17.19 -3.58 -8.70
CA GLU A 48 17.65 -4.96 -8.63
C GLU A 48 16.64 -5.84 -7.84
N LYS A 49 16.40 -7.06 -8.33
CA LYS A 49 15.44 -7.98 -7.70
C LYS A 49 15.75 -8.28 -6.23
N ASP A 50 17.03 -8.44 -5.89
CA ASP A 50 17.47 -8.65 -4.51
C ASP A 50 17.07 -7.49 -3.59
N LEU A 51 17.14 -6.25 -4.09
CA LEU A 51 16.72 -5.07 -3.31
C LEU A 51 15.21 -5.03 -3.12
N ILE A 52 14.43 -5.44 -4.13
CA ILE A 52 12.97 -5.57 -4.01
C ILE A 52 12.63 -6.59 -2.91
N GLU A 53 13.25 -7.77 -2.93
CA GLU A 53 13.03 -8.81 -1.92
C GLU A 53 13.38 -8.33 -0.50
N LYS A 54 14.49 -7.61 -0.33
CA LYS A 54 14.86 -7.01 0.97
C LYS A 54 13.79 -6.04 1.49
N ILE A 55 13.19 -5.24 0.61
CA ILE A 55 12.10 -4.32 0.98
C ILE A 55 10.85 -5.11 1.40
N LEU A 56 10.47 -6.14 0.63
CA LEU A 56 9.32 -6.98 0.94
C LEU A 56 9.49 -7.72 2.27
N PHE A 57 10.68 -8.27 2.52
CA PHE A 57 10.99 -8.97 3.76
C PHE A 57 10.87 -8.04 4.96
N ALA A 58 11.41 -6.82 4.86
CA ALA A 58 11.26 -5.80 5.90
C ALA A 58 9.80 -5.37 6.11
N ALA A 59 9.03 -5.19 5.03
CA ALA A 59 7.61 -4.82 5.13
C ALA A 59 6.78 -5.92 5.82
N ARG A 60 7.09 -7.19 5.56
CA ARG A 60 6.41 -8.36 6.14
C ARG A 60 6.52 -8.44 7.66
N THR A 61 7.52 -7.83 8.29
CA THR A 61 7.66 -7.82 9.75
C THR A 61 6.72 -6.81 10.44
N SER A 62 5.90 -6.08 9.68
CA SER A 62 4.90 -5.18 10.25
C SER A 62 3.90 -5.96 11.12
N PRO A 63 3.49 -5.42 12.28
CA PRO A 63 2.52 -6.09 13.14
C PRO A 63 1.16 -6.17 12.45
N MET A 64 0.42 -7.23 12.74
CA MET A 64 -0.97 -7.44 12.30
C MET A 64 -1.85 -7.82 13.48
N GLY A 65 -3.14 -7.51 13.38
CA GLY A 65 -4.10 -7.77 14.47
C GLY A 65 -4.35 -9.26 14.67
N LEU A 66 -4.80 -9.95 13.61
CA LEU A 66 -4.98 -11.39 13.59
C LEU A 66 -4.41 -11.93 12.28
N PRO A 67 -3.48 -12.90 12.33
CA PRO A 67 -3.01 -13.59 11.13
C PRO A 67 -4.09 -14.49 10.52
N PRO A 68 -4.06 -14.73 9.19
CA PRO A 68 -3.07 -14.22 8.22
C PRO A 68 -3.28 -12.72 7.92
N SER A 69 -2.28 -12.06 7.33
CA SER A 69 -2.44 -10.67 6.89
C SER A 69 -3.42 -10.59 5.70
N ASP A 70 -4.36 -9.65 5.76
CA ASP A 70 -5.22 -9.30 4.62
C ASP A 70 -4.49 -8.42 3.57
N VAL A 71 -3.26 -8.00 3.86
CA VAL A 71 -2.45 -7.17 2.97
C VAL A 71 -1.75 -8.04 1.91
N ASN A 72 -2.02 -7.73 0.65
CA ASN A 72 -1.37 -8.36 -0.51
C ASN A 72 -0.51 -7.32 -1.24
N ILE A 73 0.62 -7.76 -1.82
CA ILE A 73 1.54 -6.90 -2.57
C ILE A 73 1.57 -7.35 -4.03
N LEU A 74 1.31 -6.41 -4.94
CA LEU A 74 1.50 -6.57 -6.38
C LEU A 74 2.68 -5.70 -6.83
N ILE A 75 3.61 -6.29 -7.57
CA ILE A 75 4.86 -5.62 -7.97
C ILE A 75 4.83 -5.31 -9.46
N PHE A 76 5.00 -4.04 -9.79
CA PHE A 76 5.32 -3.56 -11.13
C PHE A 76 6.81 -3.22 -11.18
N ASP A 77 7.61 -4.18 -11.62
CA ASP A 77 9.09 -4.16 -11.59
C ASP A 77 9.72 -3.43 -12.79
N THR A 78 8.91 -2.98 -13.75
CA THR A 78 9.34 -2.31 -14.99
C THR A 78 8.50 -1.08 -15.26
N LYS A 79 9.12 -0.10 -15.92
CA LYS A 79 8.48 1.17 -16.29
C LYS A 79 7.27 0.94 -17.19
N GLU A 80 7.35 -0.04 -18.09
CA GLU A 80 6.30 -0.44 -19.01
C GLU A 80 5.08 -0.95 -18.25
N LYS A 81 5.27 -1.83 -17.26
CA LYS A 81 4.18 -2.34 -16.41
C LYS A 81 3.54 -1.21 -15.61
N THR A 82 4.32 -0.30 -15.04
CA THR A 82 3.80 0.86 -14.30
C THR A 82 2.98 1.78 -15.20
N ASN A 83 3.48 2.09 -16.40
CA ASN A 83 2.77 2.92 -17.38
C ASN A 83 1.48 2.27 -17.87
N GLN A 84 1.51 0.97 -18.11
CA GLN A 84 0.32 0.21 -18.51
C GLN A 84 -0.74 0.23 -17.40
N PHE A 85 -0.35 -0.02 -16.15
CA PHE A 85 -1.26 0.08 -15.01
C PHE A 85 -1.87 1.48 -14.88
N ALA A 86 -1.07 2.54 -15.02
CA ALA A 86 -1.56 3.91 -14.96
C ALA A 86 -2.60 4.19 -16.07
N LYS A 87 -2.33 3.72 -17.29
CA LYS A 87 -3.28 3.83 -18.41
C LYS A 87 -4.58 3.10 -18.14
N ASP A 88 -4.49 1.83 -17.72
CA ASP A 88 -5.66 0.99 -17.43
C ASP A 88 -6.52 1.59 -16.31
N LEU A 89 -5.88 2.11 -15.26
CA LEU A 89 -6.56 2.82 -14.18
C LEU A 89 -7.26 4.08 -14.69
N CYS A 90 -6.58 4.90 -15.50
CA CYS A 90 -7.18 6.09 -16.08
C CYS A 90 -8.39 5.77 -16.97
N ASP A 91 -8.29 4.73 -17.80
CA ASP A 91 -9.37 4.33 -18.70
C ASP A 91 -10.56 3.74 -17.93
N TYR A 92 -10.29 2.95 -16.88
CA TYR A 92 -11.30 2.50 -15.92
C TYR A 92 -12.03 3.67 -15.25
N LEU A 93 -11.27 4.64 -14.70
CA LEU A 93 -11.84 5.81 -14.03
C LEU A 93 -12.68 6.68 -14.98
N LYS A 94 -12.25 6.85 -16.23
CA LYS A 94 -13.07 7.51 -17.27
C LYS A 94 -14.37 6.77 -17.52
N GLY A 95 -14.33 5.43 -17.58
CA GLY A 95 -15.51 4.58 -17.77
C GLY A 95 -16.56 4.72 -16.66
N ILE A 96 -16.13 4.97 -15.43
CA ILE A 96 -17.03 5.17 -14.27
C ILE A 96 -17.31 6.64 -13.94
N LYS A 97 -16.82 7.60 -14.73
CA LYS A 97 -16.97 9.04 -14.46
C LYS A 97 -18.42 9.47 -14.24
N TRP A 98 -19.38 8.82 -14.91
CA TRP A 98 -20.80 9.14 -14.80
C TRP A 98 -21.36 8.92 -13.38
N LEU A 99 -20.77 8.02 -12.59
CA LEU A 99 -21.16 7.75 -11.19
C LEU A 99 -20.95 8.99 -10.31
N PHE A 100 -19.95 9.79 -10.66
CA PHE A 100 -19.60 11.02 -9.97
C PHE A 100 -20.23 12.25 -10.61
N SER A 101 -21.21 12.13 -11.52
CA SER A 101 -21.88 13.31 -12.09
C SER A 101 -22.83 13.97 -11.09
N ASP A 102 -23.12 15.26 -11.26
CA ASP A 102 -24.06 16.01 -10.40
C ASP A 102 -25.43 15.31 -10.26
N PHE A 103 -25.93 14.73 -11.36
CA PHE A 103 -27.19 14.00 -11.35
C PHE A 103 -27.11 12.73 -10.50
N SER A 104 -26.08 11.90 -10.72
CA SER A 104 -25.85 10.68 -9.95
C SER A 104 -25.65 10.98 -8.46
N LEU A 105 -24.84 12.00 -8.14
CA LEU A 105 -24.60 12.42 -6.76
C LEU A 105 -25.88 12.95 -6.10
N SER A 106 -26.68 13.75 -6.81
CA SER A 106 -27.96 14.26 -6.31
C SER A 106 -28.94 13.13 -5.97
N LEU A 107 -28.98 12.09 -6.81
CA LEU A 107 -29.80 10.89 -6.55
C LEU A 107 -29.29 10.10 -5.34
N MET A 108 -27.97 10.04 -5.12
CA MET A 108 -27.36 9.35 -3.98
C MET A 108 -27.42 10.16 -2.68
N ARG A 109 -27.69 11.47 -2.74
CA ARG A 109 -27.70 12.39 -1.60
C ARG A 109 -28.53 11.91 -0.40
N PRO A 110 -29.73 11.30 -0.55
CA PRO A 110 -30.51 10.82 0.59
C PRO A 110 -29.83 9.70 1.40
N PHE A 111 -28.88 8.98 0.80
CA PHE A 111 -28.22 7.82 1.40
C PHE A 111 -26.78 8.11 1.87
N LEU A 112 -26.21 9.27 1.50
CA LEU A 112 -24.85 9.67 1.83
C LEU A 112 -24.84 10.64 3.02
N SER A 113 -23.83 10.52 3.88
CA SER A 113 -23.54 11.56 4.87
C SER A 113 -23.13 12.85 4.16
N LYS A 114 -23.38 14.01 4.79
CA LYS A 114 -22.99 15.31 4.25
C LYS A 114 -21.51 15.39 3.90
N ALA A 115 -20.64 14.88 4.79
CA ALA A 115 -19.20 14.86 4.59
C ALA A 115 -18.78 14.03 3.37
N ASN A 116 -19.39 12.85 3.17
CA ASN A 116 -19.10 12.02 2.00
C ASN A 116 -19.56 12.68 0.71
N TYR A 117 -20.74 13.30 0.72
CA TYR A 117 -21.28 14.03 -0.44
C TYR A 117 -20.38 15.21 -0.85
N GLU A 118 -19.95 16.05 0.12
CA GLU A 118 -19.04 17.17 -0.13
C GLU A 118 -17.67 16.70 -0.64
N MET A 119 -17.12 15.61 -0.09
CA MET A 119 -15.88 15.01 -0.61
C MET A 119 -16.02 14.60 -2.08
N PHE A 120 -17.10 13.90 -2.45
CA PHE A 120 -17.29 13.48 -3.84
C PHE A 120 -17.48 14.66 -4.78
N LYS A 121 -18.26 15.66 -4.35
CA LYS A 121 -18.59 16.83 -5.17
C LYS A 121 -17.42 17.80 -5.33
N ASP A 122 -16.69 18.09 -4.25
CA ASP A 122 -15.74 19.21 -4.23
C ASP A 122 -14.28 18.76 -4.38
N PHE A 123 -13.96 17.47 -4.15
CA PHE A 123 -12.59 16.95 -4.23
C PHE A 123 -12.40 15.88 -5.32
N VAL A 124 -13.34 14.94 -5.48
CA VAL A 124 -13.20 13.84 -6.46
C VAL A 124 -13.58 14.28 -7.87
N GLN A 125 -14.58 15.14 -8.01
CA GLN A 125 -14.99 15.75 -9.27
C GLN A 125 -14.67 17.27 -9.24
N PRO A 126 -13.40 17.69 -9.34
CA PRO A 126 -13.09 19.11 -9.46
C PRO A 126 -13.67 19.72 -10.75
#